data_AF-A0A2S0XQM6-F1
#
_entry.id   AF-A0A2S0XQM6-F1
#
_cell.length_a   1.000
_cell.length_b   1.000
_cell.length_c   1.000
_cell.angle_alpha   90.00
_cell.angle_beta   90.00
_cell.angle_gamma   90.00
#
_symmetry.space_group_name_H-M   'P 1'
#
loop_
_entity.id
_entity.type
_entity.pdbx_description
1 polymer ?
#
loop_
_entity_poly.entity_id
_entity_poly.type
_entity_poly.pdbx_seq_one_letter_code
_entity_poly.pdbx_strand_id
1 'polypeptide(L)'
;MAARLNLRQQDQTRSAIQTSQLVNRLQQYALGEIPEIEAGRLRAIEILLRKTLPDLSAVTLSGDADNPIVTRIERHIVRPSD
;
A
#
# COMPACT_ATOMS: atom_id res chain seq x y z
N MET A 1 9.55 -1.77 -34.25
CA MET A 1 9.22 -2.21 -32.87
C MET A 1 8.25 -3.36 -32.97
N ALA A 2 8.49 -4.50 -32.30
CA ALA A 2 7.55 -5.61 -32.28
C ALA A 2 6.21 -5.16 -31.69
N ALA A 3 5.10 -5.54 -32.33
CA ALA A 3 3.75 -5.24 -31.83
C ALA A 3 3.60 -5.87 -30.43
N ARG A 4 3.22 -5.05 -29.45
CA ARG A 4 3.12 -5.47 -28.05
C ARG A 4 1.86 -6.34 -27.89
N LEU A 5 2.07 -7.62 -27.60
CA LEU A 5 1.01 -8.64 -27.46
C LEU A 5 -0.09 -8.24 -26.46
N ASN A 6 0.24 -7.51 -25.38
CA ASN A 6 -0.71 -7.07 -24.35
C ASN A 6 -0.31 -5.71 -23.77
N LEU A 7 -0.79 -4.62 -24.37
CA LEU A 7 -0.42 -3.25 -23.98
C LEU A 7 -0.81 -2.92 -22.52
N ARG A 8 -2.04 -3.25 -22.13
CA ARG A 8 -2.58 -2.96 -20.79
C ARG A 8 -1.78 -3.60 -19.65
N GLN A 9 -1.42 -4.88 -19.80
CA GLN A 9 -0.62 -5.59 -18.80
C GLN A 9 0.79 -4.99 -18.67
N GLN A 10 1.38 -4.60 -19.81
CA GLN A 10 2.69 -3.96 -19.82
C GLN A 10 2.67 -2.60 -19.12
N ASP A 11 1.62 -1.81 -19.33
CA ASP A 11 1.46 -0.51 -18.67
C ASP A 11 1.26 -0.68 -17.17
N GLN A 12 0.40 -1.62 -16.73
CA GLN A 12 0.23 -1.93 -15.31
C GLN A 12 1.53 -2.41 -14.66
N THR A 13 2.28 -3.30 -15.32
CA THR A 13 3.56 -3.80 -14.83
C THR A 13 4.58 -2.66 -14.73
N ARG A 14 4.63 -1.77 -15.72
CA ARG A 14 5.50 -0.59 -15.70
C ARG A 14 5.17 0.35 -14.55
N SER A 15 3.88 0.63 -14.33
CA SER A 15 3.43 1.45 -13.20
C SER A 15 3.78 0.82 -11.85
N ALA A 16 3.65 -0.50 -11.70
CA ALA A 16 4.05 -1.22 -10.49
C ALA A 16 5.56 -1.16 -10.24
N ILE A 17 6.38 -1.36 -11.27
CA ILE A 17 7.84 -1.23 -11.18
C ILE A 17 8.23 0.20 -10.79
N GLN A 18 7.65 1.22 -11.43
CA GLN A 18 7.93 2.62 -11.11
C GLN A 18 7.56 2.95 -9.66
N THR A 19 6.39 2.47 -9.20
CA THR A 19 5.95 2.64 -7.81
C THR A 19 6.94 2.01 -6.84
N SER A 20 7.41 0.78 -7.11
CA SER A 20 8.40 0.09 -6.27
C SER A 20 9.73 0.84 -6.18
N GLN A 21 10.19 1.43 -7.29
CA GLN A 21 11.42 2.22 -7.30
C GLN A 21 11.30 3.51 -6.48
N LEU A 22 10.14 4.18 -6.54
CA LEU A 22 9.86 5.36 -5.72
C LEU A 22 9.84 5.03 -4.23
N VAL A 23 9.23 3.91 -3.84
CA VAL A 23 9.20 3.42 -2.46
C VAL A 23 10.61 3.12 -1.96
N ASN A 24 11.39 2.36 -2.73
CA ASN A 24 12.78 2.03 -2.37
C ASN A 24 13.61 3.29 -2.16
N ARG A 25 13.46 4.29 -3.05
CA ARG A 25 14.17 5.57 -2.94
C ARG A 25 13.81 6.32 -1.65
N LEU A 26 12.53 6.38 -1.30
CA LEU A 26 12.10 7.01 -0.05
C LEU A 26 12.57 6.25 1.19
N GLN A 27 12.56 4.92 1.14
CA GLN A 27 13.05 4.09 2.23
C GLN A 27 14.55 4.32 2.47
N GLN A 28 15.35 4.34 1.40
CA GLN A 28 16.78 4.67 1.49
C GLN A 28 17.01 6.07 2.09
N TYR A 29 16.17 7.05 1.74
CA TYR A 29 16.25 8.39 2.32
C TYR A 29 15.94 8.37 3.83
N ALA A 30 14.87 7.66 4.23
CA ALA A 30 14.48 7.55 5.62
C ALA A 30 15.51 6.80 6.49
N LEU A 31 16.22 5.83 5.91
CA LEU A 31 17.31 5.09 6.57
C LEU A 31 18.65 5.84 6.56
N GLY A 32 18.74 7.01 5.91
CA GLY A 32 19.98 7.79 5.80
C GLY A 32 21.01 7.19 4.84
N GLU A 33 20.62 6.25 3.97
CA GLU A 33 21.50 5.61 2.99
C GLU A 33 21.79 6.51 1.78
N ILE A 34 20.93 7.51 1.54
CA ILE A 34 21.09 8.46 0.44
C ILE A 34 21.05 9.91 0.96
N PRO A 35 21.72 10.84 0.25
CA PRO A 35 21.70 12.26 0.61
C PRO A 35 20.31 12.86 0.48
N GLU A 36 20.18 14.08 1.00
CA GLU A 36 18.91 14.78 1.08
C GLU A 36 18.20 14.90 -0.27
N ILE A 37 16.91 14.60 -0.25
CA ILE A 37 16.03 14.75 -1.40
C ILE A 37 15.50 16.18 -1.38
N GLU A 38 15.68 16.90 -2.49
CA GLU A 38 15.09 18.22 -2.70
C GLU A 38 13.58 18.21 -2.38
N ALA A 39 13.10 19.19 -1.61
CA ALA A 39 11.72 19.25 -1.13
C ALA A 39 10.67 19.15 -2.26
N GLY A 40 10.92 19.79 -3.41
CA GLY A 40 10.04 19.70 -4.58
C GLY A 40 9.95 18.28 -5.14
N ARG A 41 11.06 17.54 -5.13
CA ARG A 41 11.11 16.14 -5.55
C ARG A 41 10.37 15.23 -4.56
N LEU A 42 10.53 15.45 -3.26
CA LEU A 42 9.77 14.73 -2.22
C LEU A 42 8.26 14.86 -2.43
N ARG A 43 7.77 16.08 -2.68
CA ARG A 43 6.35 16.36 -2.93
C ARG A 43 5.84 15.69 -4.21
N ALA A 44 6.65 15.68 -5.27
CA ALA A 44 6.30 14.99 -6.51
C ALA A 44 6.17 13.47 -6.30
N ILE A 45 7.10 12.86 -5.56
CA ILE A 45 7.04 11.43 -5.22
C ILE A 45 5.77 11.12 -4.42
N GLU A 46 5.44 11.94 -3.42
CA GLU A 46 4.21 11.78 -2.61
C GLU A 46 2.94 11.80 -3.48
N ILE A 47 2.82 12.76 -4.39
CA ILE A 47 1.67 12.86 -5.30
C ILE A 47 1.57 11.63 -6.21
N LEU A 48 2.70 11.12 -6.70
CA LEU A 48 2.72 9.92 -7.54
C LEU A 48 2.30 8.69 -6.75
N LEU A 49 2.79 8.52 -5.52
CA LEU A 49 2.44 7.39 -4.66
C LEU A 49 0.95 7.38 -4.31
N ARG A 50 0.34 8.55 -4.01
CA ARG A 50 -1.11 8.64 -3.76
C ARG A 50 -1.96 8.26 -4.98
N LYS A 51 -1.42 8.37 -6.20
CA LYS A 51 -2.12 7.98 -7.43
C LYS A 51 -1.95 6.50 -7.77
N THR A 52 -0.91 5.84 -7.26
CA THR A 52 -0.56 4.46 -7.62
C THR A 52 -0.82 3.46 -6.50
N LEU A 53 -0.77 3.88 -5.24
CA LEU A 53 -1.05 3.06 -4.07
C LEU A 53 -2.39 3.49 -3.46
N PRO A 54 -3.28 2.54 -3.13
CA PRO A 54 -4.41 2.83 -2.27
C PRO A 54 -3.86 3.26 -0.91
N ASP A 55 -4.20 4.46 -0.46
CA ASP A 55 -3.86 4.90 0.90
C ASP A 55 -4.49 3.90 1.89
N LEU A 56 -3.72 3.54 2.91
CA LEU A 56 -4.17 2.68 4.00
C LEU A 56 -5.12 3.52 4.87
N SER A 57 -6.34 3.75 4.39
CA SER A 57 -7.38 4.36 5.19
C SER A 57 -7.70 3.39 6.33
N ALA A 58 -7.48 3.84 7.55
CA ALA A 58 -7.99 3.13 8.72
C ALA A 58 -9.51 3.01 8.52
N VAL A 59 -10.00 1.81 8.25
CA VAL A 59 -11.44 1.55 8.20
C VAL A 59 -11.92 1.63 9.64
N THR A 60 -12.35 2.82 10.05
CA THR A 60 -13.02 3.03 11.34
C THR A 60 -14.36 2.33 11.24
N LEU A 61 -14.45 1.15 11.86
CA LEU A 61 -15.70 0.40 11.96
C LEU A 61 -16.60 1.08 13.00
N SER A 62 -17.29 2.14 12.59
CA SER A 62 -18.34 2.78 13.40
C SER A 62 -19.58 1.88 13.36
N GLY A 63 -19.92 1.23 14.47
CA GLY A 63 -21.18 0.52 14.59
C GLY A 63 -22.34 1.50 14.43
N ASP A 64 -23.25 1.21 13.51
CA ASP A 64 -24.54 1.88 13.41
C ASP A 64 -25.39 1.52 14.65
N ALA A 65 -25.98 2.52 15.30
CA ALA A 65 -26.83 2.30 16.47
C ALA A 65 -28.11 1.53 16.10
N ASP A 66 -28.58 1.68 14.86
CA ASP A 66 -29.78 1.02 14.36
C ASP A 66 -29.48 -0.37 13.75
N ASN A 67 -28.21 -0.66 13.41
CA ASN A 67 -27.73 -1.95 12.92
C ASN A 67 -26.38 -2.34 13.56
N PRO A 68 -26.39 -2.83 14.80
CA PRO A 68 -25.16 -3.20 15.50
C PRO A 68 -24.48 -4.38 14.81
N ILE A 69 -23.14 -4.33 14.78
CA ILE A 69 -22.32 -5.39 14.21
C ILE A 69 -22.39 -6.62 15.13
N VAL A 70 -23.10 -7.65 14.69
CA VAL A 70 -23.22 -8.91 15.43
C VAL A 70 -21.93 -9.71 15.26
N THR A 71 -21.03 -9.59 16.23
CA THR A 71 -19.79 -10.36 16.23
C THR A 71 -20.04 -11.68 16.96
N ARG A 72 -20.12 -12.79 16.22
CA ARG A 72 -20.19 -14.14 16.79
C ARG A 72 -18.78 -14.61 17.12
N ILE A 73 -18.44 -14.64 18.41
CA ILE A 73 -17.15 -15.14 18.88
C ILE A 73 -17.31 -16.63 19.22
N GLU A 74 -16.73 -17.52 18.41
CA GLU A 74 -16.61 -18.95 18.75
C GLU A 74 -15.28 -19.18 19.47
N ARG A 75 -15.36 -19.60 20.74
CA ARG A 75 -14.19 -19.94 21.55
C ARG A 75 -14.08 -21.46 21.64
N HIS A 76 -13.07 -22.03 21.00
CA HIS A 76 -12.63 -23.40 21.27
C HIS A 76 -11.64 -23.37 22.44
N ILE A 77 -12.09 -23.82 23.61
CA ILE A 77 -11.21 -24.03 24.77
C ILE A 77 -10.65 -25.46 24.63
N VAL A 78 -9.36 -25.55 24.34
CA VAL A 78 -8.63 -26.83 24.32
C VAL A 78 -7.96 -27.00 25.67
N ARG A 79 -8.11 -28.18 26.29
CA ARG A 79 -7.30 -28.54 27.46
C ARG A 79 -5.85 -28.66 26.98
N PRO A 80 -4.87 -28.01 27.62
CA PRO A 80 -3.47 -28.29 27.32
C PRO A 80 -3.25 -29.79 27.57
N SER A 81 -2.84 -30.50 26.54
CA SER A 81 -2.54 -31.94 26.59
C SER A 81 -1.52 -32.22 27.71
N ASP A 82 -1.72 -33.32 28.45
CA ASP A 82 -0.80 -33.86 29.46
C ASP A 82 0.66 -33.95 28.97
#